data_AF-A0A8H4RNI4-F1
#
_entry.id   AF-A0A8H4RNI4-F1
#
_cell.length_a   1.000
_cell.length_b   1.000
_cell.length_c   1.000
_cell.angle_alpha   90.00
_cell.angle_beta   90.00
_cell.angle_gamma   90.00
#
_symmetry.space_group_name_H-M   'P 1'
#
loop_
_entity.id
_entity.type
_entity.pdbx_description
1 polymer ?
#
loop_
_entity_poly.entity_id
_entity_poly.type
_entity_poly.pdbx_seq_one_letter_code
_entity_poly.pdbx_strand_id
1 'polypeptide(L)'
;MALLLDRRHDEVKITEEVAKAAAGNRRSVQAPTRSFNALSIKILLTQCGNKVNITEEVVKAAARNKGSGKEVMSLLLNQHHDEVKITEEVVMAAAGNENYGKEVMSLLLDQQHDDVKITEKVLIAVATNWNSGKEVMALLLDRRRNEIRIIGEVVEAAARNKNSGIDIMVLLLDRRHDDVEITEEVVKADVSGLRSGRARYRSESTKHHVRSRFVYPSYN
;
A
#
# COMPACT_ATOMS: atom_id res chain seq x y z
N MET A 1 -19.29 0.68 -21.35
CA MET A 1 -18.47 1.90 -21.59
C MET A 1 -18.06 2.03 -23.05
N ALA A 2 -17.31 1.06 -23.62
CA ALA A 2 -16.85 1.09 -25.01
C ALA A 2 -17.93 1.48 -26.04
N LEU A 3 -19.08 0.77 -26.04
CA LEU A 3 -20.18 1.03 -26.97
C LEU A 3 -20.86 2.39 -26.78
N LEU A 4 -20.85 2.93 -25.56
CA LEU A 4 -21.44 4.24 -25.26
C LEU A 4 -20.51 5.37 -25.74
N LEU A 5 -19.20 5.21 -25.54
CA LEU A 5 -18.21 6.15 -26.07
C LEU A 5 -18.21 6.12 -27.60
N ASP A 6 -18.18 4.92 -28.21
CA ASP A 6 -18.16 4.78 -29.67
C ASP A 6 -19.37 5.43 -30.35
N ARG A 7 -20.57 5.29 -29.79
CA ARG A 7 -21.81 5.78 -30.40
C ARG A 7 -22.25 7.19 -29.96
N ARG A 8 -21.75 7.71 -28.83
CA ARG A 8 -22.22 8.95 -28.20
C ARG A 8 -21.08 9.75 -27.52
N HIS A 9 -19.84 9.68 -28.02
CA HIS A 9 -18.66 10.34 -27.40
C HIS A 9 -18.83 11.84 -27.12
N ASP A 10 -19.65 12.55 -27.90
CA ASP A 10 -19.89 13.98 -27.72
C ASP A 10 -20.86 14.31 -26.57
N GLU A 11 -21.68 13.35 -26.15
CA GLU A 11 -22.67 13.53 -25.09
C GLU A 11 -22.21 13.01 -23.73
N VAL A 12 -21.19 12.14 -23.71
CA VAL A 12 -20.65 11.56 -22.48
C VAL A 12 -19.62 12.52 -21.88
N LYS A 13 -20.05 13.36 -20.94
CA LYS A 13 -19.13 14.14 -20.10
C LYS A 13 -18.39 13.21 -19.14
N ILE A 14 -17.08 13.09 -19.31
CA ILE A 14 -16.21 12.43 -18.34
C ILE A 14 -15.95 13.41 -17.19
N THR A 15 -16.67 13.21 -16.09
CA THR A 15 -16.42 13.96 -14.85
C THR A 15 -15.32 13.30 -14.03
N GLU A 16 -14.78 14.03 -13.06
CA GLU A 16 -13.85 13.49 -12.07
C GLU A 16 -14.41 12.24 -11.38
N GLU A 17 -15.70 12.24 -11.02
CA GLU A 17 -16.35 11.09 -10.40
C GLU A 17 -16.35 9.83 -11.29
N VAL A 18 -16.52 10.00 -12.60
CA VAL A 18 -16.44 8.89 -13.56
C VAL A 18 -15.00 8.36 -13.64
N ALA A 19 -14.02 9.26 -13.72
CA ALA A 19 -12.60 8.90 -13.75
C ALA A 19 -12.16 8.19 -12.45
N LYS A 20 -12.56 8.73 -11.30
CA LYS A 20 -12.30 8.18 -9.97
C LYS A 20 -12.95 6.81 -9.77
N ALA A 21 -14.21 6.64 -10.18
CA ALA A 21 -14.90 5.36 -10.10
C ALA A 21 -14.22 4.30 -10.97
N ALA A 22 -13.82 4.67 -12.17
CA ALA A 22 -13.06 3.79 -13.07
C ALA A 22 -11.69 3.42 -12.47
N ALA A 23 -10.98 4.39 -11.89
CA ALA A 23 -9.66 4.20 -11.29
C ALA A 23 -9.68 3.32 -10.04
N GLY A 24 -10.66 3.53 -9.18
CA GLY A 24 -10.79 2.79 -7.93
C GLY A 24 -11.35 1.38 -8.10
N ASN A 25 -11.89 1.03 -9.28
CA ASN A 25 -12.59 -0.25 -9.49
C ASN A 25 -13.62 -0.50 -8.36
N ARG A 26 -14.31 0.56 -7.91
CA ARG A 26 -15.34 0.41 -6.88
C ARG A 26 -16.47 -0.39 -7.49
N ARG A 27 -16.78 -1.55 -6.89
CA ARG A 27 -18.04 -2.25 -7.12
C ARG A 27 -19.16 -1.22 -6.98
N SER A 28 -19.80 -0.84 -8.08
CA SER A 28 -21.09 -0.19 -7.96
C SER A 28 -21.98 -1.19 -7.22
N VAL A 29 -22.76 -0.70 -6.26
CA VAL A 29 -23.60 -1.52 -5.38
C VAL A 29 -24.73 -2.24 -6.17
N GLN A 30 -24.70 -2.22 -7.51
CA GLN A 30 -25.81 -2.61 -8.39
C GLN A 30 -25.46 -3.59 -9.53
N ALA A 31 -24.22 -4.07 -9.71
CA ALA A 31 -24.00 -5.10 -10.74
C ALA A 31 -22.85 -6.09 -10.44
N PRO A 32 -23.10 -7.41 -10.48
CA PRO A 32 -22.10 -8.44 -10.28
C PRO A 32 -21.43 -8.81 -11.61
N THR A 33 -20.55 -7.96 -12.15
CA THR A 33 -19.75 -8.35 -13.32
C THR A 33 -18.25 -8.12 -13.07
N ARG A 34 -17.56 -9.22 -12.73
CA ARG A 34 -16.13 -9.30 -12.42
C ARG A 34 -15.18 -8.93 -13.58
N SER A 35 -15.68 -8.73 -14.81
CA SER A 35 -14.87 -8.61 -16.04
C SER A 35 -14.78 -7.18 -16.60
N PHE A 36 -15.68 -6.27 -16.22
CA PHE A 36 -15.78 -4.96 -16.89
C PHE A 36 -14.80 -3.88 -16.42
N ASN A 37 -14.10 -4.04 -15.29
CA ASN A 37 -13.57 -2.86 -14.59
C ASN A 37 -12.15 -2.42 -15.02
N ALA A 38 -11.21 -3.33 -15.25
CA ALA A 38 -9.87 -2.97 -15.76
C ALA A 38 -9.92 -2.46 -17.22
N LEU A 39 -10.77 -3.09 -18.03
CA LEU A 39 -11.01 -2.65 -19.41
C LEU A 39 -11.69 -1.28 -19.47
N SER A 40 -12.57 -0.95 -18.52
CA SER A 40 -13.27 0.33 -18.51
C SER A 40 -12.35 1.52 -18.30
N ILE A 41 -11.39 1.45 -17.37
CA ILE A 41 -10.43 2.54 -17.21
C ILE A 41 -9.41 2.60 -18.33
N LYS A 42 -8.92 1.45 -18.83
CA LYS A 42 -8.05 1.44 -20.00
C LYS A 42 -8.74 2.16 -21.17
N ILE A 43 -9.99 1.82 -21.43
CA ILE A 43 -10.81 2.46 -22.47
C ILE A 43 -10.98 3.96 -22.22
N LEU A 44 -11.31 4.37 -21.00
CA LEU A 44 -11.44 5.79 -20.65
C LEU A 44 -10.14 6.56 -20.90
N LEU A 45 -9.00 6.07 -20.40
CA LEU A 45 -7.72 6.75 -20.55
C LEU A 45 -7.24 6.72 -22.02
N THR A 46 -7.40 5.61 -22.73
CA THR A 46 -6.93 5.49 -24.12
C THR A 46 -7.83 6.16 -25.15
N GLN A 47 -9.16 6.11 -24.99
CA GLN A 47 -10.11 6.63 -25.98
C GLN A 47 -10.60 8.04 -25.65
N CYS A 48 -10.56 8.47 -24.38
CA CYS A 48 -10.94 9.83 -24.02
C CYS A 48 -9.74 10.78 -23.90
N GLY A 49 -8.50 10.29 -23.86
CA GLY A 49 -7.28 11.12 -23.88
C GLY A 49 -7.37 12.32 -22.94
N ASN A 50 -7.03 13.52 -23.44
CA ASN A 50 -7.05 14.79 -22.71
C ASN A 50 -8.45 15.24 -22.21
N LYS A 51 -9.53 14.52 -22.53
CA LYS A 51 -10.87 14.81 -21.96
C LYS A 51 -11.00 14.32 -20.52
N VAL A 52 -10.08 13.48 -20.05
CA VAL A 52 -10.07 13.00 -18.66
C VAL A 52 -9.16 13.91 -17.85
N ASN A 53 -9.74 14.66 -16.92
CA ASN A 53 -8.96 15.44 -15.97
C ASN A 53 -8.38 14.50 -14.90
N ILE A 54 -7.05 14.31 -14.88
CA ILE A 54 -6.39 13.47 -13.88
C ILE A 54 -6.17 14.30 -12.60
N THR A 55 -7.12 14.19 -11.67
CA THR A 55 -7.02 14.82 -10.35
C THR A 55 -6.29 13.92 -9.36
N GLU A 56 -5.84 14.49 -8.24
CA GLU A 56 -5.26 13.73 -7.13
C GLU A 56 -6.18 12.58 -6.67
N GLU A 57 -7.51 12.81 -6.65
CA GLU A 57 -8.47 11.79 -6.23
C GLU A 57 -8.54 10.61 -7.20
N VAL A 58 -8.34 10.84 -8.50
CA VAL A 58 -8.23 9.77 -9.52
C VAL A 58 -6.95 8.95 -9.28
N VAL A 59 -5.82 9.62 -9.07
CA VAL A 59 -4.53 8.96 -8.81
C VAL A 59 -4.60 8.17 -7.50
N LYS A 60 -5.15 8.75 -6.44
CA LYS A 60 -5.35 8.10 -5.14
C LYS A 60 -6.32 6.92 -5.23
N ALA A 61 -7.31 6.97 -6.12
CA ALA A 61 -8.21 5.85 -6.38
C ALA A 61 -7.49 4.71 -7.10
N ALA A 62 -6.64 5.02 -8.09
CA ALA A 62 -5.78 4.04 -8.75
C ALA A 62 -4.80 3.39 -7.77
N ALA A 63 -4.12 4.18 -6.94
CA ALA A 63 -3.13 3.68 -5.98
C ALA A 63 -3.73 2.68 -4.98
N ARG A 64 -4.96 2.92 -4.50
CA ARG A 64 -5.66 2.01 -3.57
C ARG A 64 -6.43 0.86 -4.25
N ASN A 65 -6.40 0.76 -5.56
CA ASN A 65 -7.19 -0.24 -6.30
C ASN A 65 -6.63 -1.65 -6.05
N LYS A 66 -7.38 -2.44 -5.28
CA LYS A 66 -7.03 -3.81 -4.90
C LYS A 66 -7.28 -4.85 -6.01
N GLY A 67 -7.89 -4.47 -7.13
CA GLY A 67 -8.20 -5.38 -8.24
C GLY A 67 -7.21 -5.31 -9.40
N SER A 68 -6.75 -4.10 -9.74
CA SER A 68 -5.85 -3.83 -10.88
C SER A 68 -4.99 -2.57 -10.66
N GLY A 69 -4.64 -2.26 -9.40
CA GLY A 69 -3.97 -1.00 -9.06
C GLY A 69 -2.64 -0.81 -9.78
N LYS A 70 -1.85 -1.87 -9.98
CA LYS A 70 -0.61 -1.83 -10.75
C LYS A 70 -0.86 -1.39 -12.19
N GLU A 71 -1.78 -2.06 -12.89
CA GLU A 71 -2.06 -1.79 -14.31
C GLU A 71 -2.63 -0.39 -14.49
N VAL A 72 -3.53 0.03 -13.60
CA VAL A 72 -4.14 1.35 -13.65
C VAL A 72 -3.11 2.45 -13.37
N MET A 73 -2.31 2.29 -12.31
CA MET A 73 -1.27 3.28 -11.98
C MET A 73 -0.23 3.38 -13.10
N SER A 74 0.17 2.24 -13.68
CA SER A 74 1.08 2.24 -14.83
C SER A 74 0.50 2.97 -16.04
N LEU A 75 -0.79 2.82 -16.33
CA LEU A 75 -1.43 3.56 -17.42
C LEU A 75 -1.43 5.07 -17.16
N LEU A 76 -1.79 5.50 -15.94
CA LEU A 76 -1.78 6.91 -15.56
C LEU A 76 -0.39 7.52 -15.69
N LEU A 77 0.64 6.86 -15.16
CA LEU A 77 2.00 7.37 -15.22
C LEU A 77 2.60 7.38 -16.64
N ASN A 78 2.22 6.42 -17.49
CA ASN A 78 2.73 6.34 -18.87
C ASN A 78 2.02 7.30 -19.83
N GLN A 79 0.73 7.60 -19.62
CA GLN A 79 -0.09 8.39 -20.56
C GLN A 79 -0.32 9.83 -20.10
N HIS A 80 -0.27 10.08 -18.79
CA HIS A 80 -0.59 11.36 -18.17
C HIS A 80 0.49 11.78 -17.16
N HIS A 81 1.76 11.46 -17.46
CA HIS A 81 2.89 11.65 -16.56
C HIS A 81 2.90 13.04 -15.90
N ASP A 82 2.76 14.11 -16.69
CA ASP A 82 2.82 15.50 -16.23
C ASP A 82 1.58 15.95 -15.44
N GLU A 83 0.46 15.23 -15.57
CA GLU A 83 -0.78 15.52 -14.84
C GLU A 83 -0.84 14.79 -13.49
N VAL A 84 -0.11 13.69 -13.35
CA VAL A 84 -0.10 12.86 -12.15
C VAL A 84 0.65 13.56 -11.03
N LYS A 85 -0.11 14.06 -10.05
CA LYS A 85 0.47 14.62 -8.82
C LYS A 85 0.61 13.55 -7.76
N ILE A 86 1.84 13.28 -7.35
CA ILE A 86 2.14 12.38 -6.23
C ILE A 86 2.15 13.17 -4.92
N THR A 87 1.05 13.07 -4.17
CA THR A 87 0.92 13.65 -2.83
C THR A 87 1.17 12.60 -1.76
N GLU A 88 1.35 13.02 -0.49
CA GLU A 88 1.44 12.11 0.65
C GLU A 88 0.25 11.14 0.69
N GLU A 89 -0.97 11.62 0.41
CA GLU A 89 -2.18 10.81 0.39
C GLU A 89 -2.19 9.73 -0.70
N VAL A 90 -1.58 10.00 -1.86
CA VAL A 90 -1.39 9.01 -2.92
C VAL A 90 -0.39 7.94 -2.49
N VAL A 91 0.74 8.35 -1.88
CA VAL A 91 1.76 7.43 -1.38
C VAL A 91 1.20 6.56 -0.24
N MET A 92 0.43 7.14 0.68
CA MET A 92 -0.28 6.40 1.73
C MET A 92 -1.30 5.41 1.14
N ALA A 93 -2.03 5.80 0.09
CA ALA A 93 -2.96 4.92 -0.60
C ALA A 93 -2.26 3.72 -1.26
N ALA A 94 -1.08 3.92 -1.84
CA ALA A 94 -0.24 2.86 -2.37
C ALA A 94 0.32 1.96 -1.26
N ALA A 95 0.86 2.55 -0.19
CA ALA A 95 1.37 1.85 0.99
C ALA A 95 0.31 0.97 1.67
N GLY A 96 -0.94 1.45 1.74
CA GLY A 96 -2.09 0.73 2.28
C GLY A 96 -2.75 -0.26 1.31
N ASN A 97 -2.26 -0.40 0.07
CA ASN A 97 -2.82 -1.35 -0.88
C ASN A 97 -2.34 -2.77 -0.54
N GLU A 98 -3.25 -3.59 -0.03
CA GLU A 98 -2.98 -4.96 0.41
C GLU A 98 -2.70 -5.95 -0.73
N ASN A 99 -3.11 -5.65 -1.97
CA ASN A 99 -3.00 -6.62 -3.06
C ASN A 99 -1.87 -6.28 -4.03
N TYR A 100 -1.59 -4.99 -4.23
CA TYR A 100 -0.60 -4.50 -5.18
C TYR A 100 0.28 -3.39 -4.60
N GLY A 101 0.34 -3.24 -3.27
CA GLY A 101 1.05 -2.13 -2.64
C GLY A 101 2.53 -2.09 -2.99
N LYS A 102 3.19 -3.26 -3.06
CA LYS A 102 4.60 -3.36 -3.47
C LYS A 102 4.79 -2.87 -4.90
N GLU A 103 3.97 -3.34 -5.83
CA GLU A 103 4.08 -3.03 -7.25
C GLU A 103 3.74 -1.57 -7.53
N VAL A 104 2.70 -1.04 -6.90
CA VAL A 104 2.33 0.38 -7.03
C VAL A 104 3.42 1.27 -6.41
N MET A 105 3.93 0.95 -5.22
CA MET A 105 5.04 1.70 -4.62
C MET A 105 6.32 1.62 -5.46
N SER A 106 6.62 0.47 -6.06
CA SER A 106 7.76 0.36 -6.99
C SER A 106 7.59 1.30 -8.17
N LEU A 107 6.42 1.30 -8.82
CA LEU A 107 6.15 2.20 -9.95
C LEU A 107 6.32 3.68 -9.57
N LEU A 108 5.79 4.08 -8.40
CA LEU A 108 5.94 5.45 -7.90
C LEU A 108 7.42 5.82 -7.67
N LEU A 109 8.19 4.94 -7.03
CA LEU A 109 9.61 5.19 -6.79
C LEU A 109 10.46 5.17 -8.07
N ASP A 110 10.09 4.36 -9.06
CA ASP A 110 10.81 4.21 -10.32
C ASP A 110 10.52 5.36 -11.31
N GLN A 111 9.29 5.88 -11.32
CA GLN A 111 8.86 6.87 -12.31
C GLN A 111 8.64 8.28 -11.76
N GLN A 112 8.45 8.43 -10.43
CA GLN A 112 8.17 9.71 -9.77
C GLN A 112 9.09 9.90 -8.55
N HIS A 113 10.36 9.50 -8.71
CA HIS A 113 11.33 9.36 -7.62
C HIS A 113 11.36 10.58 -6.66
N ASP A 114 11.49 11.78 -7.23
CA ASP A 114 11.69 13.02 -6.48
C ASP A 114 10.39 13.54 -5.83
N ASP A 115 9.24 13.15 -6.35
CA ASP A 115 7.94 13.56 -5.83
C ASP A 115 7.45 12.67 -4.68
N VAL A 116 7.92 11.42 -4.62
CA VAL A 116 7.57 10.50 -3.54
C VAL A 116 8.26 10.93 -2.25
N LYS A 117 7.47 11.37 -1.26
CA LYS A 117 7.95 11.67 0.10
C LYS A 117 7.60 10.53 1.05
N ILE A 118 8.62 9.94 1.68
CA ILE A 118 8.42 8.90 2.70
C ILE A 118 8.31 9.55 4.06
N THR A 119 7.08 9.81 4.49
CA THR A 119 6.78 10.39 5.81
C THR A 119 6.52 9.31 6.85
N GLU A 120 6.46 9.72 8.12
CA GLU A 120 6.09 8.85 9.24
C GLU A 120 4.69 8.22 9.03
N LYS A 121 3.73 8.98 8.50
CA LYS A 121 2.39 8.47 8.18
C LYS A 121 2.41 7.39 7.10
N VAL A 122 3.25 7.53 6.08
CA VAL A 122 3.46 6.50 5.06
C VAL A 122 4.01 5.24 5.71
N LEU A 123 5.02 5.36 6.58
CA LEU A 123 5.60 4.21 7.28
C LEU A 123 4.58 3.52 8.20
N ILE A 124 3.72 4.27 8.90
CA ILE A 124 2.62 3.70 9.69
C ILE A 124 1.61 2.98 8.79
N ALA A 125 1.27 3.53 7.63
CA ALA A 125 0.39 2.86 6.67
C ALA A 125 0.98 1.54 6.16
N VAL A 126 2.30 1.48 5.95
CA VAL A 126 3.02 0.25 5.62
C VAL A 126 3.01 -0.73 6.80
N ALA A 127 3.34 -0.28 8.00
CA ALA A 127 3.40 -1.10 9.21
C ALA A 127 2.03 -1.71 9.58
N THR A 128 0.95 -1.00 9.27
CA THR A 128 -0.43 -1.48 9.49
C THR A 128 -1.01 -2.27 8.31
N ASN A 129 -0.32 -2.37 7.16
CA ASN A 129 -0.78 -3.16 6.02
C ASN A 129 -0.60 -4.66 6.30
N TRP A 130 -1.71 -5.40 6.29
CA TRP A 130 -1.73 -6.81 6.70
C TRP A 130 -1.16 -7.76 5.68
N ASN A 131 -1.08 -7.39 4.40
CA ASN A 131 -0.76 -8.36 3.34
C ASN A 131 0.49 -7.98 2.54
N SER A 132 0.67 -6.70 2.19
CA SER A 132 1.86 -6.23 1.46
C SER A 132 2.81 -5.39 2.32
N GLY A 133 2.51 -5.21 3.61
CA GLY A 133 3.28 -4.32 4.48
C GLY A 133 4.76 -4.70 4.59
N LYS A 134 5.06 -6.00 4.68
CA LYS A 134 6.43 -6.53 4.72
C LYS A 134 7.20 -6.17 3.46
N GLU A 135 6.64 -6.45 2.29
CA GLU A 135 7.27 -6.26 1.00
C GLU A 135 7.47 -4.78 0.69
N VAL A 136 6.50 -3.94 1.06
CA VAL A 136 6.62 -2.49 0.91
C VAL A 136 7.67 -1.93 1.87
N MET A 137 7.71 -2.37 3.14
CA MET A 137 8.74 -1.94 4.09
C MET A 137 10.14 -2.32 3.59
N ALA A 138 10.33 -3.55 3.10
CA ALA A 138 11.59 -3.98 2.52
C ALA A 138 12.02 -3.09 1.34
N LEU A 139 11.09 -2.82 0.41
CA LEU A 139 11.33 -1.95 -0.75
C LEU A 139 11.77 -0.54 -0.32
N LEU A 140 11.10 0.05 0.68
CA LEU A 140 11.44 1.38 1.20
C LEU A 140 12.82 1.39 1.84
N LEU A 141 13.13 0.39 2.68
CA LEU A 141 14.45 0.27 3.31
C LEU A 141 15.57 0.06 2.29
N ASP A 142 15.31 -0.61 1.17
CA ASP A 142 16.30 -0.85 0.11
C ASP A 142 16.54 0.40 -0.76
N ARG A 143 15.49 1.16 -1.08
CA ARG A 143 15.58 2.27 -2.05
C ARG A 143 15.67 3.67 -1.43
N ARG A 144 15.13 3.86 -0.22
CA ARG A 144 14.98 5.17 0.44
C ARG A 144 15.53 5.17 1.87
N ARG A 145 16.53 4.32 2.14
CA ARG A 145 17.10 4.10 3.49
C ARG A 145 17.38 5.40 4.26
N ASN A 146 18.00 6.38 3.59
CA ASN A 146 18.47 7.62 4.22
C ASN A 146 17.34 8.59 4.58
N GLU A 147 16.13 8.39 4.05
CA GLU A 147 14.97 9.24 4.32
C GLU A 147 14.06 8.64 5.38
N ILE A 148 14.26 7.36 5.72
CA ILE A 148 13.43 6.64 6.66
C ILE A 148 13.93 6.90 8.07
N ARG A 149 13.08 7.57 8.85
CA ARG A 149 13.18 7.64 10.30
C ARG A 149 12.23 6.62 10.92
N ILE A 150 12.78 5.64 11.63
CA ILE A 150 11.97 4.71 12.41
C ILE A 150 11.63 5.39 13.73
N ILE A 151 10.33 5.66 13.93
CA ILE A 151 9.81 6.23 15.17
C ILE A 151 9.04 5.17 15.94
N GLY A 152 8.86 5.38 17.25
CA GLY A 152 8.14 4.44 18.13
C GLY A 152 6.76 4.06 17.61
N GLU A 153 6.02 4.99 16.99
CA GLU A 153 4.69 4.72 16.41
C GLU A 153 4.72 3.70 15.26
N VAL A 154 5.78 3.70 14.44
CA VAL A 154 5.97 2.71 13.36
C VAL A 154 6.23 1.33 13.94
N VAL A 155 7.04 1.26 15.00
CA VAL A 155 7.38 0.02 15.72
C VAL A 155 6.15 -0.53 16.44
N GLU A 156 5.37 0.31 17.11
CA GLU A 156 4.10 -0.08 17.74
C GLU A 156 3.10 -0.58 16.70
N ALA A 157 2.93 0.15 15.59
CA ALA A 157 2.06 -0.26 14.50
C ALA A 157 2.43 -1.65 13.95
N ALA A 158 3.72 -1.92 13.77
CA ALA A 158 4.21 -3.23 13.36
C ALA A 158 3.93 -4.30 14.44
N ALA A 159 4.23 -4.03 15.71
CA ALA A 159 3.97 -4.96 16.82
C ALA A 159 2.47 -5.32 16.97
N ARG A 160 1.56 -4.40 16.62
CA ARG A 160 0.09 -4.63 16.64
C ARG A 160 -0.43 -5.34 15.39
N ASN A 161 0.34 -5.40 14.31
CA ASN A 161 -0.06 -6.04 13.07
C ASN A 161 0.05 -7.56 13.17
N LYS A 162 -1.11 -8.22 13.29
CA LYS A 162 -1.21 -9.67 13.56
C LYS A 162 -0.80 -10.57 12.38
N ASN A 163 -0.59 -10.01 11.19
CA ASN A 163 -0.25 -10.79 10.00
C ASN A 163 1.19 -10.52 9.56
N SER A 164 1.49 -9.32 9.07
CA SER A 164 2.83 -8.96 8.59
C SER A 164 3.72 -8.33 9.67
N GLY A 165 3.20 -8.07 10.87
CA GLY A 165 3.91 -7.30 11.90
C GLY A 165 5.23 -7.91 12.35
N ILE A 166 5.25 -9.22 12.62
CA ILE A 166 6.47 -9.94 13.01
C ILE A 166 7.54 -9.83 11.92
N ASP A 167 7.16 -10.02 10.66
CA ASP A 167 8.10 -9.91 9.55
C ASP A 167 8.66 -8.49 9.39
N ILE A 168 7.81 -7.48 9.61
CA ILE A 168 8.23 -6.07 9.58
C ILE A 168 9.19 -5.78 10.73
N MET A 169 8.89 -6.25 11.94
CA MET A 169 9.78 -6.11 13.11
C MET A 169 11.13 -6.77 12.86
N VAL A 170 11.16 -7.97 12.29
CA VAL A 170 12.41 -8.64 11.89
C VAL A 170 13.20 -7.80 10.90
N LEU A 171 12.56 -7.28 9.84
CA LEU A 171 13.24 -6.42 8.86
C LEU A 171 13.81 -5.14 9.48
N LEU A 172 13.08 -4.50 10.39
CA LEU A 172 13.54 -3.29 11.07
C LEU A 172 14.74 -3.59 11.97
N LEU A 173 14.71 -4.67 12.75
CA LEU A 173 15.82 -5.08 13.61
C LEU A 173 17.04 -5.51 12.79
N ASP A 174 16.87 -6.23 11.68
CA ASP A 174 17.98 -6.70 10.86
C ASP A 174 18.68 -5.56 10.10
N ARG A 175 17.92 -4.56 9.63
CA ARG A 175 18.45 -3.51 8.74
C ARG A 175 18.69 -2.18 9.42
N ARG A 176 18.02 -1.90 10.54
CA ARG A 176 17.99 -0.61 11.25
C ARG A 176 18.04 -0.80 12.78
N HIS A 177 18.70 -1.85 13.28
CA HIS A 177 18.81 -2.22 14.69
C HIS A 177 18.91 -1.01 15.64
N ASP A 178 19.88 -0.11 15.38
CA ASP A 178 20.20 1.00 16.26
C ASP A 178 19.17 2.15 16.23
N ASP A 179 18.29 2.16 15.23
CA ASP A 179 17.21 3.15 15.09
C ASP A 179 15.89 2.67 15.71
N VAL A 180 15.80 1.39 16.13
CA VAL A 180 14.59 0.82 16.70
C VAL A 180 14.59 1.00 18.21
N GLU A 181 13.76 1.90 18.70
CA GLU A 181 13.51 2.05 20.13
C GLU A 181 12.41 1.08 20.61
N ILE A 182 12.76 0.20 21.54
CA ILE A 182 11.81 -0.73 22.16
C ILE A 182 11.26 -0.09 23.44
N THR A 183 10.02 0.39 23.37
CA THR A 183 9.29 0.94 24.51
C THR A 183 8.43 -0.12 25.20
N GLU A 184 7.92 0.18 26.41
CA GLU A 184 7.00 -0.71 27.13
C GLU A 184 5.73 -0.99 26.30
N GLU A 185 5.28 -0.02 25.53
CA GLU A 185 4.10 -0.04 24.68
C GLU A 185 4.29 -1.01 23.51
N VAL A 186 5.49 -1.05 22.92
CA VAL A 186 5.87 -2.05 21.90
C VAL A 186 5.81 -3.46 22.49
N VAL A 187 6.33 -3.66 23.70
CA VAL A 187 6.29 -4.97 24.38
C VAL A 187 4.85 -5.37 24.70
N LYS A 188 4.02 -4.45 25.21
CA LYS A 188 2.58 -4.69 25.47
C LYS A 188 1.84 -5.05 24.19
N ALA A 189 2.10 -4.33 23.11
CA ALA A 189 1.50 -4.58 21.80
C ALA A 189 1.79 -6.01 21.31
N ASP A 190 3.05 -6.44 21.34
CA ASP A 190 3.48 -7.78 20.92
C ASP A 190 2.83 -8.89 21.77
N VAL A 191 2.87 -8.75 23.10
CA VAL A 191 2.25 -9.72 24.03
C VAL A 191 0.73 -9.82 23.83
N SER A 192 0.06 -8.70 23.54
CA SER A 192 -1.38 -8.68 23.25
C SER A 192 -1.72 -9.32 21.89
N GLY A 193 -0.83 -9.19 20.90
CA GLY A 193 -0.93 -9.85 19.59
C GLY A 193 -0.84 -11.37 19.71
N LEU A 194 0.12 -11.87 20.50
CA LEU A 194 0.37 -13.30 20.75
C LEU A 194 -0.83 -14.02 21.38
N ARG A 195 -1.58 -13.36 22.28
CA ARG A 195 -2.80 -13.93 22.88
C ARG A 195 -3.91 -14.19 21.86
N SER A 196 -3.95 -13.44 20.76
CA SER A 196 -4.91 -13.64 19.66
C SER A 196 -4.42 -14.65 18.61
N GLY A 197 -3.11 -14.84 18.47
CA GLY A 197 -2.47 -15.67 17.42
C GLY A 197 -2.28 -17.15 17.76
N ARG A 198 -2.46 -17.55 19.03
CA ARG A 198 -2.30 -18.95 19.49
C ARG A 198 -3.21 -19.97 18.79
N ALA A 199 -4.26 -19.53 18.10
CA ALA A 199 -5.11 -20.40 17.29
C ALA A 199 -4.47 -20.85 15.95
N ARG A 200 -3.45 -20.14 15.44
CA ARG A 200 -2.89 -20.41 14.09
C ARG A 200 -1.49 -21.03 14.10
N TYR A 201 -0.66 -20.77 15.10
CA TYR A 201 0.74 -21.26 15.14
C TYR A 201 0.90 -22.77 15.43
N ARG A 202 -0.18 -23.49 15.79
CA ARG A 202 -0.09 -24.94 16.11
C ARG A 202 -0.03 -25.84 14.87
N SER A 203 -0.19 -25.32 13.64
CA SER A 203 -0.13 -26.14 12.42
C SER A 203 1.24 -26.20 11.72
N GLU A 204 2.17 -25.26 11.98
CA GLU A 204 3.41 -25.15 11.17
C GLU A 204 4.75 -25.24 11.94
N SER A 205 4.76 -25.08 13.27
CA SER A 205 6.02 -25.02 14.05
C SER A 205 6.69 -26.36 14.39
N THR A 206 6.36 -27.49 13.76
CA THR A 206 7.14 -28.73 13.94
C THR A 206 8.45 -28.77 13.14
N LYS A 207 8.84 -27.72 12.39
CA LYS A 207 10.01 -27.83 11.48
C LYS A 207 11.25 -26.99 11.75
N HIS A 208 11.24 -25.83 12.42
CA HIS A 208 12.50 -25.09 12.63
C HIS A 208 12.63 -24.47 14.02
N HIS A 209 13.66 -24.94 14.72
CA HIS A 209 14.04 -24.59 16.08
C HIS A 209 15.03 -23.41 16.03
N VAL A 210 14.60 -22.21 16.42
CA VAL A 210 15.52 -21.11 16.76
C VAL A 210 15.19 -20.67 18.19
N ARG A 211 16.13 -20.94 19.10
CA ARG A 211 16.06 -20.55 20.51
C ARG A 211 16.31 -19.05 20.63
N SER A 212 15.26 -18.27 20.93
CA SER A 212 15.43 -16.93 21.51
C SER A 212 15.53 -17.06 23.03
N ARG A 213 16.69 -16.71 23.59
CA ARG A 213 16.88 -16.48 25.03
C ARG A 213 16.48 -15.04 25.33
N PHE A 214 15.26 -14.84 25.83
CA PHE A 214 14.93 -13.64 26.57
C PHE A 214 15.44 -13.81 28.01
N VAL A 215 16.49 -13.09 28.38
CA VAL A 215 16.92 -12.93 29.77
C VAL A 215 16.37 -11.59 30.24
N TYR A 216 15.36 -11.62 31.11
CA TYR A 216 14.91 -10.42 31.81
C TYR A 216 15.86 -10.15 32.99
N PRO A 217 16.35 -8.92 33.19
CA PRO A 217 17.04 -8.57 34.43
C PRO A 217 16.04 -8.45 35.56
N SER A 218 16.27 -9.19 36.64
CA SER A 218 15.58 -9.03 37.91
C SER A 218 16.08 -7.75 38.60
N TYR A 219 15.20 -6.77 38.78
CA TYR A 219 15.49 -5.65 39.68
C TYR A 219 15.16 -6.11 41.12
N ASN A 220 16.17 -6.03 42.00
CA ASN A 220 16.02 -6.15 43.45
C ASN A 220 15.38 -4.91 44.04
#